data_AF-A0A3S1P0W1-F1
#
_entry.id   AF-A0A3S1P0W1-F1
#
_cell.length_a   1.000
_cell.length_b   1.000
_cell.length_c   1.000
_cell.angle_alpha   90.00
_cell.angle_beta   90.00
_cell.angle_gamma   90.00
#
_symmetry.space_group_name_H-M   'P 1'
#
loop_
_entity.id
_entity.type
_entity.pdbx_description
1 polymer ?
#
loop_
_entity_poly.entity_id
_entity_poly.type
_entity_poly.pdbx_seq_one_letter_code
_entity_poly.pdbx_strand_id
1 'polypeptide(L)' 'YRDETMNRNGWSVLRVWHADVLTSRKSVLDTIVAALDGRLDRKMIAVDVKFLPASTSEER' A
#
# COMPACT_ATOMS: atom_id res chain seq x y z
N TYR A 1 14.90 3.71 -1.54
CA TYR A 1 15.19 4.84 -0.63
C TYR A 1 13.92 5.49 -0.09
N ARG A 2 13.05 6.12 -0.91
CA ARG A 2 11.85 6.83 -0.41
C ARG A 2 10.88 5.95 0.40
N ASP A 3 10.51 4.79 -0.13
CA ASP A 3 9.57 3.87 0.55
C ASP A 3 10.07 3.46 1.94
N GLU A 4 11.36 3.12 2.04
CA GLU A 4 12.03 2.70 3.28
C GLU A 4 12.12 3.81 4.33
N THR A 5 12.37 5.05 3.89
CA THR A 5 12.42 6.20 4.81
C THR A 5 11.02 6.51 5.35
N MET A 6 9.99 6.47 4.50
CA MET A 6 8.61 6.69 4.95
C MET A 6 8.16 5.58 5.90
N ASN A 7 8.49 4.33 5.59
CA ASN A 7 8.16 3.19 6.44
C ASN A 7 8.84 3.27 7.82
N ARG A 8 10.14 3.60 7.87
CA ARG A 8 10.89 3.84 9.12
C ARG A 8 10.31 4.98 9.96
N ASN A 9 9.69 5.96 9.32
CA ASN A 9 9.03 7.07 10.01
C ASN A 9 7.59 6.72 10.45
N GLY A 10 7.17 5.45 10.36
CA GLY A 10 5.85 4.98 10.78
C GLY A 10 4.73 5.17 9.76
N TRP A 11 5.06 5.40 8.48
CA TRP A 11 4.06 5.58 7.44
C TRP A 11 3.84 4.29 6.64
N SER A 12 2.58 3.93 6.45
CA SER A 12 2.19 2.92 5.47
C SER A 12 2.30 3.51 4.05
N VAL A 13 2.92 2.76 3.14
CA VAL A 13 3.17 3.20 1.76
C VAL A 13 2.43 2.27 0.80
N LEU A 14 1.47 2.84 0.05
CA LEU A 14 0.79 2.16 -1.06
C LEU A 14 1.28 2.74 -2.39
N ARG A 15 1.74 1.88 -3.29
CA ARG A 15 2.13 2.23 -4.65
C ARG A 15 1.27 1.47 -5.64
N VAL A 16 0.75 2.23 -6.59
CA VAL A 16 -0.06 1.74 -7.70
C VAL A 16 0.59 2.17 -9.01
N TRP A 17 0.58 1.30 -10.01
CA TRP A 17 0.98 1.68 -11.35
C TRP A 17 -0.09 2.57 -12.00
N HIS A 18 0.34 3.59 -12.74
CA HIS A 18 -0.57 4.52 -13.42
C HIS A 18 -1.46 3.81 -14.45
N ALA A 19 -0.96 2.73 -15.08
CA ALA A 19 -1.73 1.92 -16.01
C ALA A 19 -2.98 1.31 -15.33
N ASP A 20 -2.85 0.77 -14.11
CA ASP A 20 -3.98 0.17 -13.38
C ASP A 20 -5.00 1.20 -12.89
N VAL A 21 -4.56 2.43 -12.65
CA VAL A 21 -5.49 3.54 -12.36
C VAL A 21 -6.40 3.80 -13.57
N LEU A 22 -5.86 3.64 -14.78
CA LEU A 22 -6.60 3.88 -16.03
C LEU A 22 -7.43 2.67 -16.46
N THR A 23 -6.92 1.46 -16.30
CA THR A 23 -7.58 0.21 -16.76
C THR A 23 -8.50 -0.40 -15.69
N SER A 24 -8.12 -0.28 -14.42
CA SER A 24 -8.72 -1.01 -13.29
C SER A 24 -9.06 -0.10 -12.11
N ARG A 25 -9.53 1.12 -12.40
CA ARG A 25 -9.81 2.19 -11.41
C ARG A 25 -10.57 1.73 -10.17
N LYS A 26 -11.61 0.89 -10.34
CA LYS A 26 -12.43 0.41 -9.22
C LYS A 26 -11.61 -0.47 -8.25
N SER A 27 -10.83 -1.40 -8.80
CA SER A 27 -9.94 -2.27 -8.02
C SER A 27 -8.89 -1.45 -7.24
N VAL A 28 -8.33 -0.42 -7.89
CA VAL A 28 -7.39 0.51 -7.23
C VAL A 28 -8.04 1.26 -6.07
N LEU A 29 -9.25 1.79 -6.27
CA LEU A 29 -10.00 2.47 -5.20
C LEU A 29 -10.32 1.52 -4.03
N ASP A 30 -10.79 0.31 -4.32
CA ASP A 30 -11.09 -0.69 -3.30
C ASP A 30 -9.83 -1.04 -2.48
N THR A 31 -8.67 -1.12 -3.14
CA THR A 31 -7.37 -1.34 -2.47
C THR A 31 -6.96 -0.16 -1.58
N ILE A 32 -7.14 1.07 -2.05
CA ILE A 32 -6.85 2.27 -1.23
C ILE A 32 -7.75 2.31 0.00
N VAL A 33 -9.06 2.06 -0.16
CA VAL A 33 -10.01 2.03 0.96
C VAL A 33 -9.67 0.90 1.93
N ALA A 34 -9.34 -0.30 1.45
CA ALA A 34 -8.89 -1.41 2.30
C ALA A 34 -7.62 -1.06 3.11
N ALA A 35 -6.72 -0.26 2.53
CA ALA A 35 -5.49 0.17 3.20
C ALA A 35 -5.78 1.18 4.32
N LEU A 36 -6.69 2.12 4.07
CA LEU A 36 -7.12 3.11 5.06
C LEU A 36 -7.93 2.50 6.19
N ASP A 37 -8.71 1.45 5.90
CA ASP A 37 -9.51 0.74 6.89
C ASP A 37 -8.68 -0.26 7.73
N GLY A 38 -7.35 -0.32 7.51
CA GLY A 38 -6.46 -1.21 8.25
C GLY A 38 -6.64 -2.70 7.92
N ARG A 39 -7.37 -3.03 6.84
CA ARG A 39 -7.59 -4.42 6.39
C ARG A 39 -6.41 -4.98 5.60
N LEU A 40 -5.47 -4.12 5.21
CA LEU A 40 -4.18 -4.52 4.65
C LEU A 40 -3.16 -4.50 5.79
N ASP A 41 -3.04 -5.63 6.48
CA ASP A 41 -2.07 -5.86 7.56
C ASP A 41 -0.74 -6.45 7.04
N ARG A 42 -0.75 -7.02 5.84
CA ARG A 42 0.39 -7.73 5.26
C ARG A 42 1.00 -7.00 4.08
N LYS A 43 2.33 -7.06 4.03
CA LYS A 43 3.15 -6.66 2.89
C LYS A 43 2.64 -7.35 1.61
N MET A 44 2.12 -6.56 0.68
CA MET A 44 1.63 -7.04 -0.62
C MET A 44 2.59 -6.54 -1.69
N ILE A 45 3.26 -7.46 -2.38
CA ILE A 45 4.11 -7.11 -3.54
C ILE A 45 3.58 -7.91 -4.73
N ALA A 46 2.76 -7.25 -5.55
CA ALA A 46 2.41 -7.69 -6.88
C ALA A 46 3.24 -6.92 -7.92
N VAL A 47 3.27 -7.41 -9.16
CA VAL A 47 3.90 -6.72 -10.30
C VAL A 47 3.34 -5.29 -10.47
N ASP A 48 2.06 -5.13 -10.16
CA ASP A 48 1.26 -3.94 -10.47
C ASP A 48 0.95 -3.07 -9.23
N VAL A 49 1.04 -3.65 -8.03
CA VAL A 49 0.72 -2.98 -6.76
C VAL A 49 1.70 -3.38 -5.67
N LYS A 50 2.20 -2.39 -4.93
CA LYS A 50 3.08 -2.60 -3.78
C LYS A 50 2.54 -1.89 -2.55
N PHE A 51 2.20 -2.65 -1.52
CA PHE A 51 1.83 -2.14 -0.20
C PHE A 51 2.89 -2.51 0.83
N LEU A 52 3.35 -1.51 1.58
CA LEU A 52 4.30 -1.64 2.68
C LEU A 52 3.63 -1.08 3.94
N PRO A 53 3.17 -1.91 4.88
CA PRO A 53 2.61 -1.44 6.15
C PRO A 53 3.69 -0.74 6.98
N ALA A 54 3.30 0.22 7.82
CA ALA A 54 4.23 0.87 8.75
C ALA A 54 4.87 -0.14 9.70
N SER A 55 6.15 0.03 10.05
CA SER A 55 6.85 -0.92 10.92
C SER A 55 6.20 -1.07 12.31
N THR A 56 5.52 -0.03 12.81
CA THR A 56 4.75 -0.04 14.06
C THR A 56 3.39 -0.75 13.97
N SER A 57 2.91 -1.05 12.76
CA SER A 57 1.65 -1.76 12.52
C SER A 57 1.83 -3.27 12.32
N GLU A 58 3.04 -3.75 12.02
CA GLU A 58 3.34 -5.19 11.98
C GLU A 58 3.44 -5.82 13.38
N GLU A 59 3.56 -5.01 14.43
CA GLU A 59 3.76 -5.45 15.82
C GLU A 59 2.48 -5.42 16.67
N ARG A 60 1.31 -5.08 16.08
CA ARG A 60 0.04 -4.91 16.80
C ARG A 60 -0.93 -6.07 16.59
#